data_AF-A0A7C1PE85-F1
#
_entry.id   AF-A0A7C1PE85-F1
#
_cell.length_a   1.000
_cell.length_b   1.000
_cell.length_c   1.000
_cell.angle_alpha   90.00
_cell.angle_beta   90.00
_cell.angle_gamma   90.00
#
_symmetry.space_group_name_H-M   'P 1'
#
loop_
_entity.id
_entity.type
_entity.pdbx_description
1 polymer ?
#
loop_
_entity_poly.entity_id
_entity_poly.type
_entity_poly.pdbx_seq_one_letter_code
_entity_poly.pdbx_strand_id
1 'polypeptide(L)'
;MTVSYDDKKASERRNLGVATACVVFVGGMIGMAYAAVPLYQLFCQVTGYGGTTQRVEQVSDVVLDRTINVTFDANASPGLNWDFKAVDKKVTPKIGETVQIAYTATNNSPHPVTGEAIFNVTPGEAGAYFNKVQCFCFTKTTLQPGETLEMPVVFFVDPAIVEA
;
A
#
# COMPACT_ATOMS: atom_id res chain seq x y z
N MET A 1 -35.70 -64.55 5.96
CA MET A 1 -34.35 -64.07 5.60
C MET A 1 -34.31 -62.61 5.15
N THR A 2 -35.45 -61.89 5.10
CA THR A 2 -35.56 -60.52 4.56
C THR A 2 -35.23 -59.39 5.55
N VAL A 3 -35.21 -59.67 6.86
CA VAL A 3 -34.98 -58.65 7.91
C VAL A 3 -33.54 -58.09 7.89
N SER A 4 -32.54 -58.88 7.48
CA SER A 4 -31.13 -58.46 7.52
C SER A 4 -30.69 -57.59 6.32
N TYR A 5 -31.47 -57.57 5.23
CA TYR A 5 -31.19 -56.77 4.03
C TYR A 5 -31.70 -55.33 4.15
N ASP A 6 -32.84 -55.12 4.79
CA ASP A 6 -33.46 -53.80 4.99
C ASP A 6 -32.65 -52.93 5.97
N ASP A 7 -32.16 -53.51 7.07
CA ASP A 7 -31.31 -52.83 8.06
C ASP A 7 -29.99 -52.31 7.48
N LYS A 8 -29.36 -53.09 6.60
CA LYS A 8 -28.13 -52.68 5.90
C LYS A 8 -28.38 -51.50 4.98
N LYS A 9 -29.49 -51.51 4.22
CA LYS A 9 -29.84 -50.46 3.25
C LYS A 9 -30.24 -49.15 3.95
N ALA A 10 -30.91 -49.23 5.11
CA ALA A 10 -31.23 -48.08 5.96
C ALA A 10 -29.97 -47.47 6.60
N SER A 11 -29.04 -48.30 7.07
CA SER A 11 -27.73 -47.87 7.60
C SER A 11 -26.87 -47.18 6.52
N GLU A 12 -26.82 -47.76 5.31
CA GLU A 12 -26.04 -47.25 4.19
C GLU A 12 -26.55 -45.88 3.67
N ARG A 13 -27.87 -45.69 3.58
CA ARG A 13 -28.48 -44.38 3.27
C ARG A 13 -28.23 -43.33 4.34
N ARG A 14 -28.22 -43.72 5.61
CA ARG A 14 -27.94 -42.82 6.74
C ARG A 14 -26.47 -42.41 6.78
N ASN A 15 -25.56 -43.35 6.51
CA ASN A 15 -24.13 -43.08 6.38
C ASN A 15 -23.81 -42.21 5.16
N LEU A 16 -24.52 -42.40 4.03
CA LEU A 16 -24.40 -41.54 2.85
C LEU A 16 -24.89 -40.11 3.15
N GLY A 17 -25.98 -39.95 3.89
CA GLY A 17 -26.47 -38.64 4.33
C GLY A 17 -25.45 -37.91 5.23
N VAL A 18 -24.87 -38.63 6.19
CA VAL A 18 -23.81 -38.09 7.06
C VAL A 18 -22.54 -37.74 6.26
N ALA A 19 -22.11 -38.62 5.35
CA ALA A 19 -20.95 -38.34 4.49
C ALA A 19 -21.16 -37.12 3.60
N THR A 20 -22.35 -36.97 3.01
CA THR A 20 -22.71 -35.79 2.19
C THR A 20 -22.70 -34.52 3.05
N ALA A 21 -23.24 -34.57 4.27
CA ALA A 21 -23.22 -33.44 5.19
C ALA A 21 -21.78 -33.03 5.58
N CYS A 22 -20.90 -34.00 5.85
CA CYS A 22 -19.48 -33.74 6.13
C CYS A 22 -18.76 -33.10 4.95
N VAL A 23 -19.00 -33.57 3.71
CA VAL A 23 -18.38 -33.01 2.50
C VAL A 23 -18.86 -31.58 2.24
N VAL A 24 -20.16 -31.32 2.40
CA VAL A 24 -20.71 -29.96 2.26
C VAL A 24 -20.16 -29.02 3.33
N PHE A 25 -20.03 -29.49 4.57
CA PHE A 25 -19.48 -28.69 5.67
C PHE A 25 -18.01 -28.31 5.42
N VAL A 26 -17.17 -29.29 5.07
CA VAL A 26 -15.75 -29.05 4.77
C VAL A 26 -15.60 -28.18 3.51
N GLY A 27 -16.38 -28.43 2.47
CA GLY A 27 -16.41 -27.60 1.27
C GLY A 27 -16.83 -26.15 1.56
N GLY A 28 -17.81 -25.97 2.44
CA GLY A 28 -18.27 -24.65 2.89
C GLY A 28 -17.19 -23.89 3.67
N MET A 29 -16.47 -24.56 4.58
CA MET A 29 -15.37 -23.94 5.33
C MET A 29 -14.23 -23.49 4.40
N ILE A 30 -13.85 -24.33 3.43
CA ILE A 30 -12.80 -24.00 2.46
C ILE A 30 -13.25 -22.85 1.54
N GLY A 31 -14.51 -22.88 1.08
CA GLY A 31 -15.09 -21.81 0.27
C GLY A 31 -15.08 -20.47 0.99
N MET A 32 -15.48 -20.43 2.27
CA MET A 32 -15.45 -19.20 3.07
C MET A 32 -14.03 -18.70 3.33
N ALA A 33 -13.07 -19.60 3.62
CA ALA A 33 -11.69 -19.22 3.83
C ALA A 33 -11.07 -18.57 2.58
N TYR A 34 -11.38 -19.09 1.39
CA TYR A 34 -10.90 -18.52 0.13
C TYR A 34 -11.61 -17.21 -0.23
N ALA A 35 -12.91 -17.09 0.09
CA ALA A 35 -13.69 -15.88 -0.16
C ALA A 35 -13.35 -14.72 0.80
N ALA A 36 -12.84 -15.01 2.00
CA ALA A 36 -12.52 -13.99 3.00
C ALA A 36 -11.44 -13.00 2.52
N VAL A 37 -10.43 -13.48 1.78
CA VAL A 37 -9.32 -12.63 1.30
C VAL A 37 -9.78 -11.56 0.30
N PRO A 38 -10.44 -11.88 -0.83
CA PRO A 38 -10.88 -10.85 -1.77
C PRO A 38 -11.96 -9.94 -1.19
N LEU A 39 -12.80 -10.45 -0.27
CA LEU A 39 -13.85 -9.67 0.36
C LEU A 39 -13.26 -8.67 1.38
N TYR A 40 -12.22 -9.06 2.11
CA TYR A 40 -11.43 -8.16 2.95
C TYR A 40 -10.66 -7.13 2.13
N GLN A 41 -10.05 -7.53 1.01
CA GLN A 41 -9.39 -6.60 0.08
C GLN A 41 -10.37 -5.57 -0.47
N LEU A 42 -11.55 -5.99 -0.92
CA LEU A 42 -12.60 -5.10 -1.40
C LEU A 42 -13.05 -4.14 -0.29
N PHE A 43 -13.23 -4.64 0.93
CA PHE A 43 -13.59 -3.82 2.07
C PHE A 43 -12.49 -2.78 2.38
N CYS A 44 -11.23 -3.18 2.48
CA CYS A 44 -10.10 -2.27 2.70
C CYS A 44 -9.95 -1.26 1.56
N GLN A 45 -10.21 -1.67 0.32
CA GLN A 45 -10.12 -0.81 -0.85
C GLN A 45 -11.22 0.25 -0.88
N VAL A 46 -12.45 -0.09 -0.49
CA VAL A 46 -13.60 0.84 -0.46
C VAL A 46 -13.56 1.75 0.76
N THR A 47 -13.13 1.24 1.92
CA THR A 47 -13.16 1.98 3.19
C THR A 47 -11.85 2.69 3.54
N GLY A 48 -10.74 2.37 2.88
CA GLY A 48 -9.41 2.91 3.20
C GLY A 48 -8.86 2.43 4.56
N TYR A 49 -9.44 1.38 5.14
CA TYR A 49 -9.10 0.89 6.48
C TYR A 49 -7.63 0.44 6.56
N GLY A 50 -6.84 1.09 7.43
CA GLY A 50 -5.41 0.80 7.60
C GLY A 50 -4.46 1.60 6.69
N GLY A 51 -4.95 2.63 5.98
CA GLY A 51 -4.11 3.51 5.16
C GLY A 51 -3.72 2.94 3.79
N THR A 52 -4.47 1.96 3.28
CA THR A 52 -4.22 1.34 1.97
C THR A 52 -4.69 2.26 0.85
N THR A 53 -3.76 2.78 0.06
CA THR A 53 -4.05 3.74 -1.03
C THR A 53 -4.53 3.04 -2.30
N GLN A 54 -5.45 3.68 -3.04
CA GLN A 54 -5.82 3.21 -4.39
C GLN A 54 -4.64 3.48 -5.34
N ARG A 55 -4.19 2.47 -6.09
CA ARG A 55 -3.27 2.70 -7.21
C ARG A 55 -4.09 3.15 -8.42
N VAL A 56 -4.18 4.46 -8.64
CA VAL A 56 -4.86 5.04 -9.81
C VAL A 56 -3.81 5.47 -10.85
N GLU A 57 -3.97 5.04 -12.10
CA GLU A 57 -3.10 5.43 -13.23
C GLU A 57 -3.47 6.82 -13.81
N GLN A 58 -4.54 7.44 -13.34
CA GLN A 58 -5.07 8.68 -13.91
C GLN A 58 -4.83 9.86 -12.98
N VAL A 59 -4.10 10.86 -13.49
CA VAL A 59 -3.92 12.17 -12.87
C VAL A 59 -5.29 12.86 -12.81
N SER A 60 -5.60 13.51 -11.69
CA SER A 60 -6.88 14.20 -11.47
C SER A 60 -7.13 15.27 -12.54
N ASP A 61 -8.28 15.21 -13.24
CA ASP A 61 -8.74 16.22 -14.21
C ASP A 61 -9.22 17.54 -13.54
N VAL A 62 -9.25 17.60 -12.21
CA VAL A 62 -9.82 18.73 -11.45
C VAL A 62 -8.75 19.34 -10.54
N VAL A 63 -8.34 20.57 -10.84
CA VAL A 63 -7.52 21.39 -9.95
C VAL A 63 -8.43 22.36 -9.22
N LEU A 64 -8.49 22.26 -7.89
CA LEU A 64 -9.25 23.21 -7.06
C LEU A 64 -8.39 24.44 -6.78
N ASP A 65 -8.99 25.62 -6.69
CA ASP A 65 -8.30 26.85 -6.26
C ASP A 65 -7.94 26.89 -4.76
N ARG A 66 -8.12 25.77 -4.05
CA ARG A 66 -7.64 25.60 -2.68
C ARG A 66 -6.18 25.14 -2.71
N THR A 67 -5.36 25.76 -1.88
CA THR A 67 -3.97 25.37 -1.72
C THR A 67 -3.76 24.58 -0.43
N ILE A 68 -2.78 23.69 -0.44
CA ILE A 68 -2.39 22.89 0.73
C ILE A 68 -0.90 23.09 1.01
N ASN A 69 -0.55 23.33 2.27
CA ASN A 69 0.84 23.44 2.66
C ASN A 69 1.42 22.05 2.89
N VAL A 70 2.39 21.67 2.06
CA VAL A 70 3.14 20.42 2.19
C VAL A 70 4.52 20.76 2.71
N THR A 71 4.92 20.13 3.82
CA THR A 71 6.26 20.26 4.38
C THR A 71 7.02 18.97 4.12
N PHE A 72 8.22 19.09 3.59
CA PHE A 72 9.10 17.96 3.31
C PHE A 72 10.13 17.82 4.40
N ASP A 73 10.11 16.66 5.04
CA ASP A 73 11.09 16.26 6.03
C ASP A 73 12.05 15.24 5.41
N ALA A 74 13.32 15.34 5.78
CA ALA A 74 14.39 14.52 5.24
C ALA A 74 15.27 14.06 6.40
N ASN A 75 15.22 12.76 6.70
CA ASN A 75 16.06 12.15 7.73
C ASN A 75 16.91 11.04 7.13
N ALA A 76 18.17 10.96 7.56
CA ALA A 76 19.06 9.86 7.25
C ALA A 76 19.32 9.05 8.53
N SER A 77 19.49 7.73 8.38
CA SER A 77 19.92 6.89 9.49
C SER A 77 21.35 7.28 9.92
N PRO A 78 21.63 7.41 11.23
CA PRO A 78 22.98 7.73 11.72
C PRO A 78 24.06 6.77 11.23
N GLY A 79 23.73 5.51 10.95
CA GLY A 79 24.67 4.52 10.43
C GLY A 79 25.02 4.67 8.95
N LEU A 80 24.27 5.47 8.18
CA LEU A 80 24.46 5.63 6.73
C LEU A 80 25.47 6.75 6.41
N ASN A 81 25.65 7.72 7.31
CA ASN A 81 26.49 8.92 7.11
C ASN A 81 26.21 9.66 5.79
N TRP A 82 24.93 9.74 5.41
CA TRP A 82 24.49 10.50 4.25
C TRP A 82 23.96 11.87 4.67
N ASP A 83 24.31 12.90 3.93
CA ASP A 83 23.63 14.20 4.00
C ASP A 83 22.42 14.15 3.06
N PHE A 84 21.24 13.93 3.64
CA PHE A 84 19.99 13.84 2.91
C PHE A 84 19.13 15.07 3.18
N LYS A 85 18.81 15.83 2.14
CA LYS A 85 18.09 17.10 2.24
C LYS A 85 17.05 17.25 1.14
N ALA A 86 15.90 17.81 1.49
CA ALA A 86 14.96 18.33 0.51
C ALA A 86 15.49 19.67 -0.03
N VAL A 87 15.46 19.87 -1.35
CA VAL A 87 15.80 21.16 -1.97
C VAL A 87 14.80 22.22 -1.50
N ASP A 88 13.50 21.88 -1.57
CA ASP A 88 12.41 22.71 -1.08
C ASP A 88 11.82 22.13 0.20
N LYS A 89 11.86 22.87 1.30
CA LYS A 89 11.31 22.40 2.60
C LYS A 89 9.79 22.54 2.69
N LYS A 90 9.22 23.49 1.96
CA LYS A 90 7.78 23.79 1.99
C LYS A 90 7.33 24.19 0.60
N VAL A 91 6.22 23.61 0.17
CA VAL A 91 5.53 23.98 -1.07
C VAL A 91 4.04 24.12 -0.79
N THR A 92 3.39 24.99 -1.55
CA THR A 92 1.96 25.29 -1.39
C THR A 92 1.23 25.07 -2.71
N PRO A 93 1.18 23.81 -3.21
CA PRO A 93 0.49 23.48 -4.45
C PRO A 93 -1.02 23.71 -4.34
N LYS A 94 -1.66 23.94 -5.48
CA LYS A 94 -3.11 23.78 -5.58
C LYS A 94 -3.47 22.29 -5.48
N ILE A 95 -4.61 22.00 -4.88
CA ILE A 95 -5.11 20.62 -4.79
C ILE A 95 -5.43 20.14 -6.22
N GLY A 96 -4.92 18.97 -6.60
CA GLY A 96 -4.95 18.42 -7.97
C GLY A 96 -3.76 18.83 -8.85
N GLU A 97 -2.93 19.79 -8.41
CA GLU A 97 -1.74 20.20 -9.15
C GLU A 97 -0.61 19.17 -9.00
N THR A 98 -0.03 18.75 -10.12
CA THR A 98 1.15 17.89 -10.12
C THR A 98 2.39 18.75 -9.91
N VAL A 99 3.12 18.48 -8.83
CA VAL A 99 4.35 19.19 -8.48
C VAL A 99 5.52 18.22 -8.43
N GLN A 100 6.66 18.69 -8.93
CA GLN A 100 7.93 18.00 -8.84
C GLN A 100 8.82 18.72 -7.83
N ILE A 101 9.39 17.96 -6.90
CA ILE A 101 10.43 18.41 -5.97
C ILE A 101 11.67 17.53 -6.12
N ALA A 102 12.83 18.04 -5.71
CA ALA A 102 14.07 17.29 -5.71
C ALA A 102 14.59 17.07 -4.27
N TYR A 103 15.14 15.88 -4.04
CA TYR A 103 15.95 15.58 -2.86
C TYR A 103 17.40 15.37 -3.28
N THR A 104 18.33 15.81 -2.44
CA THR A 104 19.77 15.57 -2.63
C THR A 104 20.26 14.61 -1.56
N ALA A 105 20.99 13.57 -1.96
CA ALA A 105 21.70 12.67 -1.06
C ALA A 105 23.21 12.70 -1.38
N THR A 106 24.02 13.01 -0.38
CA THR A 106 25.49 12.99 -0.49
C THR A 106 26.08 11.97 0.47
N ASN A 107 26.89 11.04 -0.03
CA ASN A 107 27.59 10.08 0.82
C ASN A 107 28.86 10.70 1.41
N ASN A 108 28.88 10.98 2.71
CA ASN A 108 30.05 11.53 3.40
C ASN A 108 30.97 10.46 4.00
N SER A 109 30.67 9.18 3.80
CA SER A 109 31.49 8.08 4.29
C SER A 109 32.68 7.80 3.35
N PRO A 110 33.79 7.24 3.87
CA PRO A 110 34.98 6.91 3.07
C PRO A 110 34.82 5.65 2.22
N HIS A 111 33.66 4.98 2.25
CA HIS A 111 33.39 3.74 1.52
C HIS A 111 32.07 3.83 0.76
N PRO A 112 31.86 2.98 -0.26
CA PRO A 112 30.58 2.90 -0.94
C PRO A 112 29.50 2.44 0.05
N VAL A 113 28.42 3.19 0.13
CA VAL A 113 27.29 2.87 1.02
C VAL A 113 26.06 2.66 0.17
N THR A 114 25.27 1.65 0.51
CA THR A 114 23.98 1.38 -0.15
C THR A 114 22.86 1.78 0.80
N GLY A 115 22.02 2.69 0.35
CA GLY A 115 20.84 3.16 1.06
C GLY A 115 19.55 2.84 0.30
N GLU A 116 18.47 2.77 1.04
CA GLU A 116 17.11 2.66 0.50
C GLU A 116 16.25 3.74 1.18
N ALA A 117 15.57 4.55 0.38
CA ALA A 117 14.83 5.71 0.87
C ALA A 117 13.36 5.37 1.08
N ILE A 118 12.95 5.14 2.33
CA ILE A 118 11.54 4.92 2.69
C ILE A 118 10.86 6.27 2.93
N PHE A 119 9.57 6.41 2.57
CA PHE A 119 8.78 7.61 2.79
C PHE A 119 7.54 7.32 3.66
N ASN A 120 7.10 8.32 4.41
CA ASN A 120 5.82 8.33 5.11
C ASN A 120 5.11 9.69 4.90
N VAL A 121 3.79 9.72 5.11
CA VAL A 121 2.98 10.94 5.04
C VAL A 121 2.27 11.12 6.38
N THR A 122 2.38 12.32 6.94
CA THR A 122 1.73 12.70 8.21
C THR A 122 0.94 13.99 7.98
N PRO A 123 -0.32 14.10 8.46
CA PRO A 123 -1.11 13.09 9.19
C PRO A 123 -1.57 11.93 8.29
N GLY A 124 -1.77 10.75 8.88
CA GLY A 124 -2.09 9.52 8.13
C GLY A 124 -3.40 9.60 7.32
N GLU A 125 -4.37 10.40 7.78
CA GLU A 125 -5.63 10.69 7.08
C GLU A 125 -5.39 11.36 5.73
N ALA A 126 -4.36 12.23 5.63
CA ALA A 126 -3.97 12.87 4.38
C ALA A 126 -3.15 11.94 3.45
N GLY A 127 -2.62 10.83 3.98
CA GLY A 127 -1.85 9.85 3.23
C GLY A 127 -2.66 9.17 2.12
N ALA A 128 -3.97 9.00 2.32
CA ALA A 128 -4.87 8.43 1.31
C ALA A 128 -5.01 9.30 0.05
N TYR A 129 -4.79 10.61 0.19
CA TYR A 129 -4.94 11.60 -0.88
C TYR A 129 -3.60 12.04 -1.47
N PHE A 130 -2.48 11.62 -0.90
CA PHE A 130 -1.15 11.97 -1.40
C PHE A 130 -0.66 10.90 -2.39
N ASN A 131 -0.80 11.19 -3.68
CA ASN A 131 -0.42 10.27 -4.74
C ASN A 131 0.97 10.60 -5.27
N LYS A 132 1.91 9.68 -5.07
CA LYS A 132 3.28 9.77 -5.59
C LYS A 132 3.37 9.05 -6.94
N VAL A 133 3.67 9.80 -8.00
CA VAL A 133 3.65 9.32 -9.39
C VAL A 133 4.95 8.56 -9.75
N GLN A 134 6.09 8.94 -9.16
CA GLN A 134 7.39 8.33 -9.45
C GLN A 134 8.18 7.99 -8.17
N CYS A 135 8.57 6.72 -8.04
CA CYS A 135 9.20 6.17 -6.85
C CYS A 135 10.64 5.71 -7.13
N PHE A 136 11.62 6.56 -6.82
CA PHE A 136 12.98 6.10 -6.49
C PHE A 136 13.04 5.39 -5.13
N CYS A 137 12.00 5.54 -4.30
CA CYS A 137 11.94 5.11 -2.91
C CYS A 137 11.98 3.59 -2.66
N PHE A 138 12.02 2.77 -3.70
CA PHE A 138 12.13 1.31 -3.53
C PHE A 138 13.36 0.72 -4.21
N THR A 139 14.24 1.58 -4.73
CA THR A 139 15.46 1.15 -5.42
C THR A 139 16.65 1.37 -4.51
N LYS A 140 17.32 0.28 -4.13
CA LYS A 140 18.59 0.34 -3.44
C LYS A 140 19.59 1.10 -4.32
N THR A 141 20.10 2.19 -3.79
CA THR A 141 21.03 3.04 -4.49
C THR A 141 22.36 3.01 -3.76
N THR A 142 23.42 2.67 -4.48
CA THR A 142 24.78 2.67 -3.95
C THR A 142 25.45 3.96 -4.35
N LEU A 143 25.90 4.75 -3.37
CA LEU A 143 26.66 5.98 -3.59
C LEU A 143 28.12 5.75 -3.23
N GLN A 144 29.03 6.17 -4.12
CA GLN A 144 30.46 6.21 -3.87
C GLN A 144 30.82 7.29 -2.84
N PRO A 145 32.01 7.23 -2.22
CA PRO A 145 32.48 8.26 -1.30
C PRO A 145 32.45 9.66 -1.94
N GLY A 146 31.76 10.62 -1.33
CA GLY A 146 31.61 12.00 -1.83
C GLY A 146 30.64 12.16 -3.00
N GLU A 147 30.02 11.09 -3.48
CA GLU A 147 29.04 11.15 -4.55
C GLU A 147 27.76 11.82 -4.07
N THR A 148 27.22 12.73 -4.89
CA THR A 148 25.93 13.39 -4.67
C THR A 148 24.97 12.98 -5.76
N LEU A 149 23.78 12.53 -5.35
CA LEU A 149 22.71 12.14 -6.26
C LEU A 149 21.47 13.02 -6.02
N GLU A 150 20.88 13.47 -7.11
CA GLU A 150 19.59 14.16 -7.11
C GLU A 150 18.47 13.17 -7.41
N MET A 151 17.46 13.15 -6.55
CA MET A 151 16.31 12.25 -6.62
C MET A 151 15.03 13.07 -6.77
N PRO A 152 14.51 13.21 -8.00
CA PRO A 152 13.25 13.90 -8.22
C PRO A 152 12.07 13.06 -7.72
N VAL A 153 11.09 13.73 -7.12
CA VAL A 153 9.83 13.15 -6.65
C VAL A 153 8.69 13.98 -7.23
N VAL A 154 7.83 13.31 -7.99
CA VAL A 154 6.59 13.90 -8.53
C VAL A 154 5.41 13.42 -7.71
N PHE A 155 4.58 14.35 -7.25
CA PHE A 155 3.39 14.06 -6.46
C PHE A 155 2.25 15.02 -6.80
N PHE A 156 1.03 14.63 -6.42
CA PHE A 156 -0.13 15.52 -6.39
C PHE A 156 -1.00 15.18 -5.18
N VAL A 157 -1.80 16.15 -4.73
CA VAL A 157 -2.80 15.93 -3.67
C VAL A 157 -4.17 15.79 -4.32
N ASP A 158 -4.86 14.70 -4.03
CA ASP A 158 -6.17 14.41 -4.58
C ASP A 158 -7.24 15.41 -4.06
N PRO A 159 -8.06 16.01 -4.94
CA PRO A 159 -9.25 16.79 -4.61
C PRO A 159 -10.14 16.24 -3.49
N ALA A 160 -10.25 14.92 -3.38
CA ALA A 160 -11.11 14.26 -2.40
C ALA A 160 -10.76 14.59 -0.94
N ILE A 161 -9.55 15.12 -0.66
CA ILE A 161 -9.16 15.59 0.68
C ILE A 161 -10.09 16.70 1.22
N VAL A 162 -10.79 17.43 0.35
CA VAL A 162 -11.68 18.53 0.75
C VAL A 162 -13.07 18.02 1.17
N GLU A 163 -13.42 16.81 0.78
CA GLU A 163 -14.72 16.17 1.08
C GLU A 163 -14.67 15.25 2.31
N ALA A 164 -13.47 15.04 2.87
CA ALA A 164 -13.18 14.19 4.03
C ALA A 164 -13.38 14.89 5.38
#